data_AF-A0A4U6CXZ1-F1
#
_entry.id   AF-A0A4U6CXZ1-F1
#
_cell.length_a   1.000
_cell.length_b   1.000
_cell.length_c   1.000
_cell.angle_alpha   90.00
_cell.angle_beta   90.00
_cell.angle_gamma   90.00
#
_symmetry.space_group_name_H-M   'P 1'
#
loop_
_entity.id
_entity.type
_entity.pdbx_description
1 polymer ?
#
loop_
_entity_poly.entity_id
_entity_poly.type
_entity_poly.pdbx_seq_one_letter_code
_entity_poly.pdbx_strand_id
1 'polypeptide(L)'
;MTRTIQIFVLAIFLLSCTKKQERSEEVYYIIGKTEQKKNNDPIDPTEPPPLPIPFYGGFNFILADSSRVYFHNKYHRYEPCESTSNPVRPPRLFLFPEQLREVKVKDLRKFLTIIYKDTIDMDYRKNPRWGIDSILITGYFLSVISSPSDTIKHEGFKIIDDFIRQNNFRYTVIRKWTEEEQYVTAAKIQHIKYDPNTIKWKVGFEQ
;
A
#
# COMPACT_ATOMS: atom_id res chain seq x y z
N MET A 1 -8.63 -63.98 -12.80
CA MET A 1 -9.15 -62.61 -12.61
C MET A 1 -8.46 -61.84 -11.49
N THR A 2 -7.99 -62.49 -10.41
CA THR A 2 -7.33 -61.82 -9.27
C THR A 2 -5.97 -61.19 -9.58
N ARG A 3 -5.19 -61.76 -10.51
CA ARG A 3 -3.87 -61.24 -10.92
C ARG A 3 -3.94 -59.91 -11.69
N THR A 4 -4.98 -59.69 -12.50
CA THR A 4 -5.15 -58.46 -13.27
C THR A 4 -5.58 -57.28 -12.39
N ILE A 5 -6.34 -57.53 -11.33
CA ILE A 5 -6.78 -56.50 -10.37
C ILE A 5 -5.58 -55.94 -9.59
N GLN A 6 -4.63 -56.81 -9.19
CA GLN A 6 -3.44 -56.38 -8.45
C GLN A 6 -2.53 -55.43 -9.25
N ILE A 7 -2.39 -55.67 -10.56
CA ILE A 7 -1.61 -54.79 -11.45
C ILE A 7 -2.29 -53.43 -11.60
N PHE A 8 -3.63 -53.41 -11.68
CA PHE A 8 -4.40 -52.18 -11.83
C PHE A 8 -4.36 -51.30 -10.56
N VAL A 9 -4.41 -51.92 -9.37
CA VAL A 9 -4.28 -51.21 -8.10
C VAL A 9 -2.87 -50.63 -7.91
N LEU A 10 -1.82 -51.35 -8.34
CA LEU A 10 -0.44 -50.85 -8.27
C LEU A 10 -0.19 -49.65 -9.20
N ALA A 11 -0.83 -49.65 -10.38
CA ALA A 11 -0.74 -48.54 -11.35
C ALA A 11 -1.41 -47.25 -10.85
N ILE A 12 -2.49 -47.35 -10.08
CA ILE A 12 -3.18 -46.19 -9.50
C ILE A 12 -2.33 -45.53 -8.40
N PHE A 13 -1.56 -46.30 -7.63
CA PHE A 13 -0.66 -45.73 -6.61
C PHE A 13 0.52 -44.96 -7.19
N LEU A 14 1.03 -45.36 -8.37
CA LEU A 14 2.12 -44.66 -9.06
C LEU A 14 1.65 -43.38 -9.79
N LEU A 15 0.34 -43.19 -9.96
CA LEU A 15 -0.28 -41.97 -10.47
C LEU A 15 -0.59 -40.95 -9.37
N SER A 16 -0.15 -41.18 -8.12
CA SER A 16 -0.15 -40.14 -7.09
C SER A 16 0.84 -39.04 -7.47
N CYS A 17 0.33 -38.11 -8.27
CA CYS A 17 0.92 -36.83 -8.63
C CYS A 17 1.68 -36.23 -7.45
N THR A 18 3.00 -36.25 -7.53
CA THR A 18 3.84 -35.22 -6.92
C THR A 18 3.44 -33.88 -7.53
N LYS A 19 2.46 -33.20 -6.90
CA LYS A 19 2.23 -31.78 -7.15
C LYS A 19 3.54 -31.09 -6.86
N LYS A 20 4.20 -30.62 -7.92
CA LYS A 20 5.41 -29.80 -7.84
C LYS A 20 5.03 -28.61 -6.96
N GLN A 21 5.53 -28.61 -5.73
CA GLN A 21 5.31 -27.52 -4.78
C GLN A 21 6.03 -26.32 -5.37
N GLU A 22 5.26 -25.44 -6.02
CA GLU A 22 5.73 -24.16 -6.51
C GLU A 22 6.28 -23.43 -5.28
N ARG A 23 7.61 -23.30 -5.20
CA ARG A 23 8.21 -22.42 -4.19
C ARG A 23 7.70 -21.03 -4.51
N SER A 24 6.80 -20.49 -3.70
CA SER A 24 6.47 -19.08 -3.79
C SER A 24 7.77 -18.32 -3.55
N GLU A 25 8.16 -17.49 -4.50
CA GLU A 25 9.28 -16.57 -4.29
C GLU A 25 8.95 -15.72 -3.06
N GLU A 26 9.78 -15.81 -2.02
CA GLU A 26 9.59 -15.00 -0.83
C GLU A 26 9.65 -13.52 -1.22
N VAL A 27 8.52 -12.83 -1.12
CA VAL A 27 8.44 -11.38 -1.38
C VAL A 27 9.14 -10.67 -0.22
N TYR A 28 10.23 -9.98 -0.51
CA TYR A 28 10.89 -9.08 0.44
C TYR A 28 11.14 -7.72 -0.19
N TYR A 29 10.76 -6.65 0.51
CA TYR A 29 11.05 -5.27 0.13
C TYR A 29 11.58 -4.49 1.33
N ILE A 30 12.62 -3.68 1.14
CA ILE A 30 13.22 -2.88 2.21
C ILE A 30 12.89 -1.40 1.97
N ILE A 31 12.15 -0.81 2.90
CA ILE A 31 11.82 0.62 2.94
C ILE A 31 13.13 1.40 3.09
N GLY A 32 13.39 2.31 2.15
CA GLY A 32 14.64 3.09 2.09
C GLY A 32 15.66 2.60 1.06
N LYS A 33 15.40 1.52 0.31
CA LYS A 33 16.21 1.10 -0.85
C LYS A 33 15.68 1.56 -2.22
N THR A 34 14.59 2.34 -2.27
CA THR A 34 14.23 3.00 -3.53
C THR A 34 15.27 4.08 -3.79
N GLU A 35 16.06 3.84 -4.82
CA GLU A 35 17.11 4.68 -5.33
C GLU A 35 16.66 6.15 -5.38
N GLN A 36 17.05 6.95 -4.39
CA GLN A 36 17.77 8.15 -4.79
C GLN A 36 18.89 7.61 -5.65
N LYS A 37 18.73 7.66 -6.98
CA LYS A 37 19.88 7.60 -7.87
C LYS A 37 20.80 8.68 -7.33
N LYS A 38 21.77 8.28 -6.51
CA LYS A 38 23.02 8.99 -6.35
C LYS A 38 23.68 8.86 -7.70
N ASN A 39 23.18 9.61 -8.68
CA ASN A 39 24.06 10.08 -9.71
C ASN A 39 25.16 10.79 -8.93
N ASN A 40 26.38 10.29 -9.01
CA ASN A 40 27.56 10.97 -8.46
C ASN A 40 27.87 12.25 -9.27
N ASP A 41 26.90 12.75 -10.03
CA ASP A 41 26.96 14.01 -10.71
C ASP A 41 27.02 15.11 -9.62
N PRO A 42 27.86 16.13 -9.80
CA PRO A 42 27.87 17.28 -8.92
C PRO A 42 26.44 17.80 -8.79
N ILE A 43 25.95 17.93 -7.56
CA ILE A 43 24.65 18.58 -7.30
C ILE A 43 24.75 19.97 -7.91
N ASP A 44 24.04 20.20 -9.01
CA ASP A 44 23.97 21.52 -9.62
C ASP A 44 23.33 22.44 -8.59
N PRO A 45 24.02 23.50 -8.11
CA PRO A 45 23.45 24.41 -7.11
C PRO A 45 22.22 25.17 -7.61
N THR A 46 21.88 25.07 -8.90
CA THR A 46 20.64 25.59 -9.47
C THR A 46 19.47 24.59 -9.45
N GLU A 47 19.70 23.31 -9.16
CA GLU A 47 18.61 22.36 -9.02
C GLU A 47 17.79 22.63 -7.75
N PRO A 48 16.47 22.81 -7.85
CA PRO A 48 15.63 23.02 -6.69
C PRO A 48 15.65 21.77 -5.79
N PRO A 49 15.56 21.94 -4.47
CA PRO A 49 15.54 20.81 -3.54
C PRO A 49 14.39 19.85 -3.89
N PRO A 50 14.58 18.54 -3.71
CA PRO A 50 13.54 17.57 -4.00
C PRO A 50 12.29 17.87 -3.17
N LEU A 51 11.13 17.77 -3.82
CA LEU A 51 9.85 18.04 -3.18
C LEU A 51 9.66 17.12 -1.97
N PRO A 52 9.06 17.62 -0.87
CA PRO A 52 8.78 16.77 0.27
C PRO A 52 7.84 15.63 -0.11
N ILE A 53 8.08 14.46 0.49
CA ILE A 53 7.29 13.27 0.24
C ILE A 53 6.06 13.28 1.17
N PRO A 54 4.83 13.26 0.65
CA PRO A 54 3.63 13.24 1.48
C PRO A 54 3.49 11.93 2.25
N PHE A 55 2.97 12.03 3.48
CA PHE A 55 2.67 10.86 4.31
C PHE A 55 1.41 10.11 3.85
N TYR A 56 0.46 10.78 3.21
CA TYR A 56 -0.81 10.18 2.80
C TYR A 56 -1.15 10.58 1.37
N GLY A 57 -1.88 9.70 0.68
CA GLY A 57 -2.37 9.93 -0.67
C GLY A 57 -3.86 9.65 -0.79
N GLY A 58 -4.35 9.60 -2.03
CA GLY A 58 -5.73 9.19 -2.32
C GLY A 58 -5.98 7.71 -2.02
N PHE A 59 -4.95 6.88 -2.13
CA PHE A 59 -5.00 5.45 -1.85
C PHE A 59 -3.97 5.08 -0.79
N ASN A 60 -4.42 4.76 0.43
CA ASN A 60 -3.53 4.40 1.53
C ASN A 60 -3.75 2.93 1.89
N PHE A 61 -2.71 2.13 1.70
CA PHE A 61 -2.66 0.71 2.03
C PHE A 61 -1.81 0.51 3.27
N ILE A 62 -2.34 -0.20 4.26
CA ILE A 62 -1.64 -0.57 5.48
C ILE A 62 -1.41 -2.09 5.45
N LEU A 63 -0.15 -2.50 5.31
CA LEU A 63 0.26 -3.90 5.37
C LEU A 63 0.47 -4.28 6.84
N ALA A 64 -0.59 -4.78 7.48
CA ALA A 64 -0.68 -5.02 8.92
C ALA A 64 0.30 -6.08 9.43
N ASP A 65 0.38 -7.20 8.71
CA ASP A 65 1.26 -8.34 8.96
C ASP A 65 1.52 -9.10 7.66
N SER A 66 1.76 -10.41 7.71
CA SER A 66 2.01 -11.23 6.51
C SER A 66 0.76 -11.49 5.64
N SER A 67 -0.44 -11.25 6.18
CA SER A 67 -1.71 -11.72 5.60
C SER A 67 -2.79 -10.64 5.46
N ARG A 68 -2.71 -9.57 6.25
CA ARG A 68 -3.75 -8.55 6.35
C ARG A 68 -3.33 -7.25 5.65
N VAL A 69 -4.14 -6.87 4.66
CA VAL A 69 -4.09 -5.57 4.00
C VAL A 69 -5.30 -4.76 4.44
N TYR A 70 -5.08 -3.56 4.98
CA TYR A 70 -6.13 -2.57 5.18
C TYR A 70 -6.02 -1.45 4.15
N PHE A 71 -7.15 -0.85 3.85
CA PHE A 71 -7.27 0.28 2.95
C PHE A 71 -8.07 1.41 3.60
N HIS A 72 -7.62 2.66 3.42
CA HIS A 72 -8.43 3.85 3.61
C HIS A 72 -8.13 4.90 2.54
N ASN A 73 -9.13 5.71 2.23
CA ASN A 73 -9.03 6.84 1.28
C ASN A 73 -9.11 8.20 2.00
N LYS A 74 -8.94 8.21 3.33
CA LYS A 74 -8.87 9.46 4.08
C LYS A 74 -7.62 10.22 3.65
N TYR A 75 -7.83 11.37 3.04
CA TYR A 75 -6.81 12.20 2.43
C TYR A 75 -6.63 13.47 3.25
N HIS A 76 -5.38 13.86 3.48
CA HIS A 76 -5.03 15.20 3.90
C HIS A 76 -4.58 15.96 2.67
N ARG A 77 -5.20 17.11 2.39
CA ARG A 77 -4.81 17.93 1.24
C ARG A 77 -3.36 18.35 1.41
N TYR A 78 -2.48 17.75 0.61
CA TYR A 78 -1.09 18.14 0.60
C TYR A 78 -0.98 19.43 -0.19
N GLU A 79 -0.61 20.51 0.50
CA GLU A 79 -0.32 21.80 -0.12
C GLU A 79 1.20 21.98 -0.17
N PRO A 80 1.86 21.63 -1.29
CA PRO A 80 3.33 21.56 -1.39
C PRO A 80 4.07 22.88 -1.11
N CYS A 81 3.35 23.99 -0.96
CA CYS A 81 3.90 25.33 -0.73
C CYS A 81 3.48 25.96 0.61
N GLU A 82 2.76 25.24 1.48
CA GLU A 82 2.41 25.76 2.80
C GLU A 82 3.65 25.74 3.73
N SER A 83 4.26 26.93 3.88
CA SER A 83 5.47 27.18 4.68
C SER A 83 5.40 26.75 6.16
N THR A 84 4.22 26.44 6.68
CA THR A 84 3.98 26.07 8.08
C THR A 84 3.87 24.56 8.30
N SER A 85 3.68 23.76 7.24
CA SER A 85 3.62 22.31 7.35
C SER A 85 5.04 21.75 7.43
N ASN A 86 5.47 21.33 8.63
CA ASN A 86 6.76 20.66 8.77
C ASN A 86 6.68 19.30 8.07
N PRO A 87 7.32 19.10 6.90
CA PRO A 87 7.17 17.87 6.12
C PRO A 87 7.79 16.64 6.80
N VAL A 88 8.44 16.83 7.95
CA VAL A 88 9.01 15.76 8.77
C VAL A 88 7.94 15.03 9.59
N ARG A 89 6.75 15.62 9.77
CA ARG A 89 5.71 15.10 10.66
C ARG A 89 4.43 14.74 9.90
N PRO A 90 3.86 13.53 10.11
CA PRO A 90 2.59 13.18 9.48
C PRO A 90 1.45 14.03 10.05
N PRO A 91 0.55 14.58 9.21
CA PRO A 91 -0.64 15.27 9.68
C PRO A 91 -1.61 14.27 10.33
N ARG A 92 -2.39 14.71 11.31
CA ARG A 92 -3.39 13.85 11.95
C ARG A 92 -4.59 13.67 11.03
N LEU A 93 -4.91 12.42 10.71
CA LEU A 93 -6.08 12.11 9.90
C LEU A 93 -7.33 11.93 10.76
N PHE A 94 -7.23 11.72 12.07
CA PHE A 94 -8.34 11.31 12.94
C PHE A 94 -8.99 10.02 12.43
N LEU A 95 -8.18 9.01 12.13
CA LEU A 95 -8.64 7.71 11.66
C LEU A 95 -9.32 6.93 12.79
N PHE A 96 -10.39 6.22 12.44
CA PHE A 96 -11.08 5.27 13.32
C PHE A 96 -11.01 3.84 12.76
N PRO A 97 -11.07 2.80 13.61
CA PRO A 97 -10.96 1.40 13.17
C PRO A 97 -12.00 1.01 12.09
N GLU A 98 -13.20 1.57 12.15
CA GLU A 98 -14.30 1.30 11.20
C GLU A 98 -13.96 1.81 9.79
N GLN A 99 -13.09 2.83 9.69
CA GLN A 99 -12.64 3.41 8.43
C GLN A 99 -11.54 2.57 7.76
N LEU A 100 -10.92 1.64 8.49
CA LEU A 100 -9.99 0.67 7.91
C LEU A 100 -10.78 -0.49 7.29
N ARG A 101 -10.83 -0.51 5.96
CA ARG A 101 -11.41 -1.63 5.20
C ARG A 101 -10.37 -2.72 5.03
N GLU A 102 -10.63 -3.91 5.57
CA GLU A 102 -9.80 -5.07 5.27
C GLU A 102 -10.04 -5.56 3.84
N VAL A 103 -8.96 -5.80 3.11
CA VAL A 103 -8.97 -6.37 1.76
C VAL A 103 -8.22 -7.68 1.80
N LYS A 104 -8.92 -8.79 1.54
CA LYS A 104 -8.29 -10.10 1.48
C LYS A 104 -7.34 -10.15 0.29
N VAL A 105 -6.15 -10.73 0.47
CA VAL A 105 -5.11 -10.81 -0.58
C VAL A 105 -5.64 -11.41 -1.88
N LYS A 106 -6.45 -12.48 -1.79
CA LYS A 106 -7.10 -13.12 -2.96
C LYS A 106 -8.01 -12.18 -3.76
N ASP A 107 -8.59 -11.18 -3.11
CA ASP A 107 -9.53 -10.22 -3.69
C ASP A 107 -8.84 -8.88 -4.04
N LEU A 108 -7.57 -8.72 -3.68
CA LEU A 108 -6.84 -7.45 -3.74
C LEU A 108 -6.74 -6.89 -5.16
N ARG A 109 -6.41 -7.73 -6.15
CA ARG A 109 -6.33 -7.28 -7.56
C ARG A 109 -7.70 -6.82 -8.10
N LYS A 110 -8.78 -7.52 -7.73
CA LYS A 110 -10.15 -7.12 -8.10
C LYS A 110 -10.51 -5.79 -7.43
N PHE A 111 -10.20 -5.65 -6.15
CA PHE A 111 -10.41 -4.42 -5.39
C PHE A 111 -9.67 -3.23 -6.01
N LEU A 112 -8.38 -3.37 -6.32
CA LEU A 112 -7.55 -2.35 -6.99
C LEU A 112 -8.15 -1.93 -8.35
N THR A 113 -8.63 -2.90 -9.13
CA THR A 113 -9.26 -2.62 -10.43
C THR A 113 -10.54 -1.79 -10.27
N ILE A 114 -11.36 -2.08 -9.26
CA ILE A 114 -12.60 -1.33 -8.99
C ILE A 114 -12.27 0.10 -8.58
N ILE A 115 -11.42 0.30 -7.57
CA ILE A 115 -11.10 1.65 -7.09
C ILE A 115 -10.42 2.50 -8.16
N TYR A 116 -9.59 1.91 -9.02
CA TYR A 116 -8.93 2.60 -10.13
C TYR A 116 -9.95 3.10 -11.15
N LYS A 117 -10.86 2.22 -11.60
CA LYS A 117 -11.92 2.57 -12.54
C LYS A 117 -12.86 3.65 -11.97
N ASP A 118 -13.31 3.46 -10.73
CA ASP A 118 -14.18 4.43 -10.06
C ASP A 118 -13.53 5.82 -9.99
N THR A 119 -12.22 5.87 -9.76
CA THR A 119 -11.47 7.13 -9.66
C THR A 119 -11.32 7.80 -11.02
N ILE A 120 -10.99 7.06 -12.08
CA ILE A 120 -10.91 7.59 -13.44
C ILE A 120 -12.29 8.10 -13.90
N ASP A 121 -13.34 7.32 -13.67
CA ASP A 121 -14.71 7.67 -14.09
C ASP A 121 -15.23 8.91 -13.38
N MET A 122 -14.96 9.06 -12.07
CA MET A 122 -15.33 10.25 -11.32
C MET A 122 -14.65 11.51 -11.85
N ASP A 123 -13.38 11.41 -12.21
CA ASP A 123 -12.62 12.56 -12.69
C ASP A 123 -13.08 13.01 -14.08
N TYR A 124 -13.22 12.06 -15.01
CA TYR A 124 -13.72 12.33 -16.37
C TYR A 124 -15.07 13.07 -16.37
N ARG A 125 -15.95 12.72 -15.43
CA ARG A 125 -17.27 13.37 -15.29
C ARG A 125 -17.22 14.77 -14.68
N LYS A 126 -16.27 15.04 -13.78
CA LYS A 126 -16.22 16.30 -13.02
C LYS A 126 -15.45 17.41 -13.74
N ASN A 127 -14.43 17.08 -14.54
CA ASN A 127 -13.59 18.08 -15.20
C ASN A 127 -13.23 17.70 -16.64
N PRO A 128 -14.20 17.63 -17.58
CA PRO A 128 -13.92 17.26 -18.97
C PRO A 128 -12.98 18.23 -19.72
N ARG A 129 -12.75 19.44 -19.19
CA ARG A 129 -11.84 20.46 -19.75
C ARG A 129 -10.40 20.34 -19.26
N TRP A 130 -10.18 19.73 -18.10
CA TRP A 130 -8.85 19.48 -17.59
C TRP A 130 -8.54 18.03 -17.94
N GLY A 131 -7.80 17.81 -19.03
CA GLY A 131 -7.40 16.47 -19.41
C GLY A 131 -6.69 15.73 -18.26
N ILE A 132 -6.32 14.47 -18.55
CA ILE A 132 -5.67 13.52 -17.63
C ILE A 132 -4.45 14.15 -16.90
N ASP A 133 -3.91 15.26 -17.39
CA ASP A 133 -2.83 16.03 -16.77
C ASP A 133 -3.18 16.73 -15.45
N SER A 134 -4.43 17.15 -15.18
CA SER A 134 -4.76 17.78 -13.87
C SER A 134 -4.87 16.77 -12.72
N ILE A 135 -5.20 15.53 -13.07
CA ILE A 135 -5.20 14.37 -12.18
C ILE A 135 -3.79 14.12 -11.60
N LEU A 136 -2.76 14.34 -12.44
CA LEU A 136 -1.36 14.09 -12.10
C LEU A 136 -0.78 15.14 -11.15
N ILE A 137 -1.45 16.28 -10.96
CA ILE A 137 -0.98 17.41 -10.14
C ILE A 137 -1.59 17.38 -8.73
N THR A 138 -2.78 16.77 -8.54
CA THR A 138 -3.56 16.91 -7.30
C THR A 138 -3.35 15.83 -6.23
N GLY A 139 -2.43 14.88 -6.45
CA GLY A 139 -2.13 13.81 -5.47
C GLY A 139 -3.23 12.74 -5.36
N TYR A 140 -4.28 12.78 -6.18
CA TYR A 140 -5.39 11.81 -6.14
C TYR A 140 -4.95 10.38 -6.52
N PHE A 141 -3.94 10.24 -7.38
CA PHE A 141 -3.34 8.96 -7.74
C PHE A 141 -2.04 8.65 -6.99
N LEU A 142 -1.77 9.38 -5.90
CA LEU A 142 -0.70 9.02 -4.98
C LEU A 142 -1.12 7.77 -4.21
N SER A 143 -0.39 6.68 -4.42
CA SER A 143 -0.53 5.46 -3.64
C SER A 143 0.48 5.47 -2.50
N VAL A 144 0.01 5.31 -1.27
CA VAL A 144 0.86 5.15 -0.09
C VAL A 144 0.73 3.73 0.42
N ILE A 145 1.86 3.04 0.58
CA ILE A 145 1.93 1.71 1.18
C ILE A 145 2.71 1.84 2.49
N SER A 146 2.05 1.54 3.60
CA SER A 146 2.65 1.63 4.92
C SER A 146 2.83 0.25 5.57
N SER A 147 3.92 0.06 6.30
CA SER A 147 4.27 -1.21 6.96
C SER A 147 4.80 -0.98 8.39
N PRO A 148 4.65 -1.92 9.35
CA PRO A 148 5.12 -1.71 10.71
C PRO A 148 6.65 -1.85 10.84
N SER A 149 7.31 -2.38 9.80
CA SER A 149 8.74 -2.65 9.76
C SER A 149 9.36 -2.04 8.50
N ASP A 150 10.69 -1.84 8.52
CA ASP A 150 11.46 -1.48 7.33
C ASP A 150 11.51 -2.60 6.30
N THR A 151 11.18 -3.84 6.69
CA THR A 151 11.13 -4.97 5.75
C THR A 151 9.70 -5.45 5.58
N ILE A 152 9.20 -5.34 4.36
CA ILE A 152 7.88 -5.83 3.96
C ILE A 152 8.02 -7.26 3.46
N LYS A 153 7.39 -8.20 4.17
CA LYS A 153 7.28 -9.61 3.80
C LYS A 153 5.81 -9.99 3.65
N HIS A 154 5.13 -9.37 2.70
CA HIS A 154 3.69 -9.54 2.49
C HIS A 154 3.38 -9.71 1.00
N GLU A 155 2.70 -10.79 0.62
CA GLU A 155 2.30 -11.05 -0.77
C GLU A 155 1.45 -9.93 -1.38
N GLY A 156 0.61 -9.28 -0.56
CA GLY A 156 -0.19 -8.13 -0.98
C GLY A 156 0.64 -6.97 -1.51
N PHE A 157 1.88 -6.81 -1.04
CA PHE A 157 2.80 -5.78 -1.55
C PHE A 157 3.06 -5.95 -3.04
N LYS A 158 3.47 -7.16 -3.47
CA LYS A 158 3.77 -7.44 -4.89
C LYS A 158 2.54 -7.20 -5.77
N ILE A 159 1.35 -7.60 -5.30
CA ILE A 159 0.10 -7.37 -6.03
C ILE A 159 -0.19 -5.88 -6.22
N ILE A 160 -0.02 -5.06 -5.17
CA ILE A 160 -0.26 -3.61 -5.21
C ILE A 160 0.79 -2.95 -6.10
N ASP A 161 2.06 -3.25 -5.90
CA ASP A 161 3.19 -2.70 -6.64
C ASP A 161 3.12 -3.04 -8.14
N ASP A 162 2.86 -4.31 -8.49
CA ASP A 162 2.65 -4.73 -9.88
C ASP A 162 1.46 -3.99 -10.51
N PHE A 163 0.36 -3.82 -9.78
CA PHE A 163 -0.81 -3.10 -10.27
C PHE A 163 -0.49 -1.63 -10.53
N ILE A 164 0.19 -0.96 -9.60
CA ILE A 164 0.64 0.43 -9.71
C ILE A 164 1.51 0.61 -10.95
N ARG A 165 2.50 -0.27 -11.17
CA ARG A 165 3.41 -0.22 -12.33
C ARG A 165 2.66 -0.46 -13.64
N GLN A 166 1.78 -1.46 -13.69
CA GLN A 166 0.99 -1.80 -14.89
C GLN A 166 0.06 -0.67 -15.32
N ASN A 167 -0.44 0.12 -14.37
CA ASN A 167 -1.36 1.22 -14.64
C ASN A 167 -0.67 2.60 -14.61
N ASN A 168 0.67 2.63 -14.60
CA ASN A 168 1.49 3.84 -14.65
C ASN A 168 1.10 4.91 -13.59
N PHE A 169 0.85 4.48 -12.36
CA PHE A 169 0.64 5.39 -11.24
C PHE A 169 1.93 6.20 -11.02
N ARG A 170 1.83 7.54 -11.19
CA ARG A 170 3.00 8.42 -11.23
C ARG A 170 3.78 8.49 -9.91
N TYR A 171 3.09 8.31 -8.78
CA TYR A 171 3.70 8.44 -7.46
C TYR A 171 3.26 7.33 -6.52
N THR A 172 4.24 6.59 -6.02
CA THR A 172 4.06 5.60 -4.95
C THR A 172 5.03 5.90 -3.83
N VAL A 173 4.50 6.02 -2.63
CA VAL A 173 5.30 6.22 -1.41
C VAL A 173 5.20 4.97 -0.58
N ILE A 174 6.36 4.41 -0.24
CA ILE A 174 6.45 3.25 0.65
C ILE A 174 7.14 3.71 1.91
N ARG A 175 6.49 3.56 3.07
CA ARG A 175 6.97 4.08 4.35
C ARG A 175 6.59 3.21 5.53
N LYS A 176 7.17 3.52 6.70
CA LYS A 176 6.69 2.98 7.97
C LYS A 176 5.32 3.54 8.33
N TRP A 177 4.60 2.84 9.21
CA TRP A 177 3.38 3.35 9.83
C TRP A 177 3.62 4.68 10.53
N THR A 178 2.61 5.55 10.49
CA THR A 178 2.51 6.66 11.43
C THR A 178 2.07 6.13 12.80
N GLU A 179 2.26 6.92 13.86
CA GLU A 179 1.80 6.54 15.20
C GLU A 179 0.27 6.34 15.22
N GLU A 180 -0.49 7.17 14.48
CA GLU A 180 -1.94 7.02 14.34
C GLU A 180 -2.32 5.70 13.66
N GLU A 181 -1.65 5.33 12.56
CA GLU A 181 -1.85 4.04 11.90
C GLU A 181 -1.55 2.87 12.85
N GLN A 182 -0.48 2.96 13.66
CA GLN A 182 -0.17 1.97 14.69
C GLN A 182 -1.33 1.73 15.64
N TYR A 183 -1.85 2.80 16.26
CA TYR A 183 -2.92 2.66 17.26
C TYR A 183 -4.25 2.21 16.64
N VAL A 184 -4.64 2.79 15.49
CA VAL A 184 -5.93 2.48 14.87
C VAL A 184 -5.94 1.07 14.26
N THR A 185 -4.83 0.62 13.68
CA THR A 185 -4.69 -0.76 13.17
C THR A 185 -4.63 -1.76 14.33
N ALA A 186 -3.92 -1.48 15.42
CA ALA A 186 -3.92 -2.33 16.60
C ALA A 186 -5.33 -2.49 17.18
N ALA A 187 -6.07 -1.38 17.31
CA ALA A 187 -7.45 -1.41 17.79
C ALA A 187 -8.38 -2.20 16.87
N LYS A 188 -8.25 -2.03 15.55
CA LYS A 188 -8.99 -2.79 14.53
C LYS A 188 -8.74 -4.30 14.64
N ILE A 189 -7.49 -4.70 14.83
CA ILE A 189 -7.07 -6.10 14.91
C ILE A 189 -7.54 -6.76 16.21
N GLN A 190 -7.42 -6.03 17.33
CA GLN A 190 -7.70 -6.58 18.66
C GLN A 190 -9.17 -6.41 19.08
N HIS A 191 -9.98 -5.73 18.26
CA HIS A 191 -11.38 -5.39 18.56
C HIS A 191 -11.54 -4.64 19.88
N ILE A 192 -10.59 -3.75 20.20
CA ILE A 192 -10.63 -2.92 21.41
C ILE A 192 -11.16 -1.52 21.11
N LYS A 193 -11.72 -0.86 22.12
CA LYS A 193 -12.18 0.53 22.01
C LYS A 193 -11.00 1.44 21.70
N TYR A 194 -11.17 2.29 20.68
CA TYR A 194 -10.21 3.32 20.29
C TYR A 194 -10.78 4.70 20.62
N ASP A 195 -10.03 5.50 21.38
CA ASP A 195 -10.34 6.90 21.62
C ASP A 195 -9.09 7.77 21.33
N PRO A 196 -9.07 8.51 20.21
CA PRO A 196 -7.94 9.32 19.81
C PRO A 196 -7.57 10.42 20.83
N ASN A 197 -8.50 10.84 21.69
CA ASN A 197 -8.26 11.89 22.68
C ASN A 197 -7.56 11.40 23.94
N THR A 198 -7.56 10.08 24.16
CA THR A 198 -6.90 9.46 25.34
C THR A 198 -5.44 9.10 25.08
N ILE A 199 -5.00 9.10 23.81
CA ILE A 199 -3.66 8.70 23.41
C ILE A 199 -2.69 9.88 23.61
N LYS A 200 -1.58 9.60 24.30
CA LYS A 200 -0.45 10.54 24.42
C LYS A 200 0.48 10.37 23.21
N TRP A 201 0.18 11.12 22.16
CA TRP A 201 0.98 11.13 20.93
C TRP A 201 2.42 11.54 21.18
N LYS A 202 3.37 10.74 20.70
CA LYS A 202 4.82 10.97 20.84
C LYS A 202 5.45 11.51 19.57
N VAL A 203 4.88 11.19 18.39
CA VAL A 203 5.47 11.50 17.09
C VAL A 203 4.42 12.11 16.17
N GLY A 204 4.73 13.28 15.61
CA GLY A 204 4.05 13.78 14.41
C GLY A 204 2.85 14.70 14.63
N PHE A 205 2.29 14.77 15.83
CA PHE A 205 1.09 15.57 16.08
C PHE A 205 1.39 16.63 17.14
N GLU A 206 1.36 17.90 16.75
CA GLU A 206 1.54 19.00 17.70
C GLU A 206 0.43 18.98 18.76
N GLN A 207 0.80 19.26 20.01
CA GLN A 207 -0.10 19.54 21.12
C GLN A 207 -0.41 21.03 21.14
#